data_AF-A0A068WSI0-F1
#
_entry.id   AF-A0A068WSI0-F1
#
_cell.length_a   1.000
_cell.length_b   1.000
_cell.length_c   1.000
_cell.angle_alpha   90.00
_cell.angle_beta   90.00
_cell.angle_gamma   90.00
#
_symmetry.space_group_name_H-M   'P 1'
#
loop_
_entity.id
_entity.type
_entity.pdbx_description
1 polymer ?
#
loop_
_entity_poly.entity_id
_entity_poly.type
_entity_poly.pdbx_seq_one_letter_code
_entity_poly.pdbx_strand_id
1 'polypeptide(L)'
;MPLFIHWLVRFNKIDDFIRCWGDLEGHQSERALADLLMEQSRELLQEVFASSAGLPILPRVLKCLLTASSEDPQRVINTLQAISSSENFELVALFLSDEEKTLINRIFEVLENSTVTPINSCLRKQWNPA
;
A
#
# COMPACT_ATOMS: atom_id res chain seq x y z
N MET A 1 24.66 3.88 16.86
CA MET A 1 23.22 4.11 16.74
C MET A 1 22.98 5.28 15.80
N PRO A 2 22.44 5.09 14.59
CA PRO A 2 21.95 6.21 13.82
C PRO A 2 20.47 6.44 14.12
N LEU A 3 20.25 7.61 14.71
CA LEU A 3 19.10 8.50 14.66
C LEU A 3 17.93 8.08 13.75
N PHE A 4 16.79 7.86 14.38
CA PHE A 4 15.45 7.93 13.80
C PHE A 4 15.30 9.20 12.94
N ILE A 5 15.27 9.07 11.62
CA ILE A 5 14.82 10.15 10.75
C ILE A 5 13.30 10.00 10.61
N HIS A 6 12.58 10.95 11.19
CA HIS A 6 11.15 11.19 10.97
C HIS A 6 10.96 11.58 9.49
N TRP A 7 10.80 10.61 8.59
CA TRP A 7 10.48 10.87 7.18
C TRP A 7 8.99 11.18 7.03
N LEU A 8 8.55 12.35 7.50
CA LEU A 8 7.29 12.94 7.05
C LEU A 8 7.52 13.67 5.72
N VAL A 9 8.00 12.94 4.70
CA VAL A 9 8.17 13.49 3.36
C VAL A 9 6.93 13.14 2.55
N ARG A 10 6.20 14.17 2.14
CA ARG A 10 5.09 14.06 1.19
C ARG A 10 5.57 14.49 -0.19
N PHE A 11 5.34 13.64 -1.17
CA PHE A 11 5.68 13.92 -2.55
C PHE A 11 4.47 14.52 -3.29
N ASN A 12 4.75 15.43 -4.22
CA ASN A 12 3.75 16.01 -5.12
C ASN A 12 3.98 15.58 -6.59
N LYS A 13 4.92 14.65 -6.81
CA LYS A 13 5.30 14.15 -8.14
C LYS A 13 5.57 12.66 -8.06
N ILE A 14 5.00 11.90 -8.99
CA ILE A 14 5.16 10.44 -9.11
C ILE A 14 6.65 10.08 -9.21
N ASP A 15 7.40 10.73 -10.10
CA ASP A 15 8.81 10.39 -10.36
C ASP A 15 9.69 10.55 -9.10
N ASP A 16 9.43 11.58 -8.29
CA ASP A 16 10.17 11.80 -7.05
C ASP A 16 9.86 10.74 -6.00
N PHE A 17 8.59 10.34 -5.88
CA PHE A 17 8.17 9.25 -5.01
C PHE A 17 8.78 7.91 -5.46
N ILE A 18 8.66 7.55 -6.74
CA ILE A 18 9.16 6.28 -7.27
C ILE A 18 10.68 6.19 -7.16
N ARG A 19 11.40 7.28 -7.45
CA ARG A 19 12.85 7.32 -7.24
C ARG A 19 13.20 7.10 -5.77
N CYS A 20 12.56 7.83 -4.86
CA CYS A 20 12.82 7.69 -3.43
C CYS A 20 12.46 6.30 -2.91
N TRP A 21 11.36 5.72 -3.40
CA TRP A 21 10.97 4.35 -3.09
C TRP A 21 12.05 3.35 -3.52
N GLY A 22 12.51 3.44 -4.77
CA GLY A 22 13.56 2.55 -5.31
C GLY A 22 14.88 2.65 -4.53
N ASP A 23 15.26 3.86 -4.10
CA ASP A 23 16.46 4.08 -3.28
C ASP A 23 16.33 3.44 -1.89
N LEU A 24 15.11 3.32 -1.36
CA LEU A 24 14.86 2.86 0.01
C LEU A 24 14.46 1.38 0.10
N GLU A 25 13.81 0.81 -0.92
CA GLU A 25 13.14 -0.49 -0.82
C GLU A 25 14.10 -1.65 -0.53
N GLY A 26 15.36 -1.54 -0.98
CA GLY A 26 16.43 -2.51 -0.75
C GLY A 26 17.23 -2.33 0.55
N HIS A 27 16.98 -1.24 1.29
CA HIS A 27 17.80 -0.86 2.44
C HIS A 27 16.99 -0.62 3.72
N GLN A 28 15.70 -0.29 3.59
CA GLN A 28 14.83 0.04 4.71
C GLN A 28 13.96 -1.16 5.13
N SER A 29 13.54 -1.13 6.39
CA SER A 29 12.56 -2.09 6.90
C SER A 29 11.20 -1.89 6.24
N GLU A 30 10.42 -2.97 6.16
CA GLU A 30 9.03 -2.92 5.67
C GLU A 30 8.19 -1.92 6.45
N ARG A 31 8.46 -1.78 7.76
CA ARG A 31 7.77 -0.81 8.60
C ARG A 31 8.03 0.63 8.18
N ALA A 32 9.30 0.99 7.95
CA ALA A 32 9.69 2.34 7.54
C ALA A 32 9.13 2.68 6.15
N LEU A 33 9.12 1.70 5.23
CA LEU A 33 8.50 1.85 3.91
C LEU A 33 6.98 1.99 3.99
N ALA A 34 6.34 1.26 4.92
CA ALA A 34 4.91 1.40 5.18
C ALA A 34 4.59 2.82 5.69
N ASP A 35 5.39 3.36 6.62
CA ASP A 35 5.19 4.73 7.11
C ASP A 35 5.34 5.75 5.98
N LEU A 36 6.37 5.62 5.14
CA LEU A 36 6.56 6.47 3.96
C LEU A 36 5.33 6.42 3.04
N LEU A 37 4.84 5.23 2.73
CA LEU A 37 3.68 5.00 1.85
C LEU A 37 2.41 5.60 2.45
N MET A 38 2.13 5.32 3.72
CA MET A 38 0.91 5.74 4.41
C MET A 38 0.90 7.23 4.78
N GLU A 39 2.02 7.94 4.62
CA GLU A 39 2.10 9.40 4.80
C GLU A 39 1.76 10.17 3.52
N GLN A 40 1.76 9.50 2.37
CA GLN A 40 1.45 10.13 1.10
C GLN A 40 -0.02 10.55 1.01
N SER A 41 -0.28 11.57 0.19
CA SER A 41 -1.64 12.00 -0.10
C SER A 41 -2.39 10.92 -0.87
N ARG A 42 -3.72 10.91 -0.73
CA ARG A 42 -4.58 10.01 -1.49
C ARG A 42 -4.38 10.21 -2.99
N GLU A 43 -4.26 11.46 -3.42
CA GLU A 43 -4.12 11.86 -4.82
C GLU A 43 -2.82 11.30 -5.41
N LEU A 44 -1.70 11.40 -4.68
CA LEU A 44 -0.43 10.84 -5.15
C LEU A 44 -0.52 9.31 -5.27
N LEU A 45 -1.08 8.62 -4.28
CA LEU A 45 -1.24 7.17 -4.33
C LEU A 45 -2.12 6.76 -5.52
N GLN A 46 -3.23 7.48 -5.74
CA GLN A 46 -4.09 7.24 -6.89
C GLN A 46 -3.35 7.43 -8.21
N GLU A 47 -2.59 8.52 -8.35
CA GLU A 47 -1.81 8.82 -9.55
C GLU A 47 -0.71 7.78 -9.80
N VAL A 48 0.01 7.35 -8.76
CA VAL A 48 1.06 6.32 -8.86
C VAL A 48 0.50 5.02 -9.43
N PHE A 49 -0.65 4.56 -8.92
CA PHE A 49 -1.25 3.29 -9.35
C PHE A 49 -2.16 3.43 -10.58
N ALA A 50 -2.60 4.64 -10.92
CA ALA A 50 -3.18 4.93 -12.23
C ALA A 50 -2.12 4.94 -13.34
N SER A 51 -0.89 5.32 -12.99
CA SER A 51 0.27 5.17 -13.86
C SER A 51 0.80 3.74 -13.85
N SER A 52 1.51 3.33 -14.90
CA SER A 52 2.21 2.05 -14.92
C SER A 52 3.37 1.98 -13.91
N ALA A 53 3.72 3.07 -13.22
CA ALA A 53 4.84 3.11 -12.28
C ALA A 53 4.53 2.43 -10.94
N GLY A 54 3.25 2.29 -10.57
CA GLY A 54 2.85 1.57 -9.35
C GLY A 54 2.97 0.05 -9.44
N LEU A 55 2.87 -0.51 -10.66
CA LEU A 55 2.86 -1.97 -10.87
C LEU A 55 4.14 -2.67 -10.38
N PRO A 56 5.36 -2.20 -10.72
CA PRO A 56 6.59 -2.88 -10.29
C PRO A 56 6.80 -2.90 -8.78
N ILE A 57 6.27 -1.88 -8.07
CA ILE A 57 6.46 -1.74 -6.62
C ILE A 57 5.33 -2.39 -5.80
N LEU A 58 4.23 -2.79 -6.44
CA LEU A 58 3.05 -3.36 -5.78
C LEU A 58 3.36 -4.56 -4.88
N PRO A 59 4.19 -5.56 -5.28
CA PRO A 59 4.51 -6.67 -4.39
C PRO A 59 5.17 -6.22 -3.08
N ARG A 60 6.04 -5.20 -3.16
CA ARG A 60 6.73 -4.66 -1.99
C ARG A 60 5.78 -3.82 -1.13
N VAL A 61 4.91 -3.03 -1.77
CA VAL A 61 3.84 -2.28 -1.11
C VAL A 61 2.95 -3.20 -0.29
N LEU A 62 2.48 -4.32 -0.86
CA LEU A 62 1.63 -5.28 -0.14
C LEU A 62 2.33 -5.89 1.08
N LYS A 63 3.61 -6.23 0.98
CA LYS A 63 4.39 -6.71 2.14
C LYS A 63 4.49 -5.65 3.24
N CYS A 64 4.75 -4.39 2.87
CA CYS A 64 4.81 -3.29 3.83
C CYS A 64 3.46 -3.07 4.54
N LEU A 65 2.35 -3.11 3.79
CA LEU A 65 1.01 -2.99 4.33
C LEU A 65 0.63 -4.16 5.24
N LEU A 66 1.05 -5.39 4.92
CA LEU A 66 0.87 -6.54 5.80
C LEU A 66 1.58 -6.33 7.14
N THR A 67 2.83 -5.88 7.12
CA THR A 67 3.59 -5.58 8.34
C THR A 67 2.93 -4.46 9.17
N ALA A 68 2.35 -3.44 8.52
CA ALA A 68 1.65 -2.36 9.23
C ALA A 68 0.23 -2.70 9.69
N SER A 69 -0.39 -3.76 9.16
CA SER A 69 -1.82 -4.07 9.35
C SER A 69 -2.23 -4.34 10.80
N SER A 70 -1.34 -4.88 11.62
CA SER A 70 -1.58 -5.09 13.06
C SER A 70 -1.30 -3.86 13.92
N GLU A 71 -0.51 -2.91 13.43
CA GLU A 71 -0.08 -1.73 14.20
C GLU A 71 -0.98 -0.52 13.94
N ASP A 72 -1.29 -0.26 12.67
CA ASP A 72 -2.15 0.85 12.25
C ASP A 72 -3.17 0.40 11.19
N PRO A 73 -4.17 -0.39 11.60
CA PRO A 73 -5.13 -0.97 10.68
C PRO A 73 -5.92 0.09 9.91
N GLN A 74 -6.22 1.24 10.54
CA GLN A 74 -7.01 2.29 9.91
C GLN A 74 -6.23 2.99 8.79
N ARG A 75 -4.94 3.29 8.99
CA ARG A 75 -4.11 3.85 7.91
C ARG A 75 -3.94 2.86 6.77
N VAL A 76 -3.75 1.57 7.06
CA VAL A 76 -3.68 0.53 6.02
C VAL A 76 -4.97 0.47 5.21
N ILE A 77 -6.13 0.51 5.85
CA ILE A 77 -7.44 0.58 5.16
C ILE A 77 -7.51 1.81 4.26
N ASN A 78 -7.13 2.99 4.76
CA ASN A 78 -7.16 4.23 3.99
C ASN A 78 -6.22 4.16 2.78
N THR A 79 -5.04 3.56 2.92
CA THR A 79 -4.07 3.38 1.83
C THR A 79 -4.59 2.38 0.79
N LEU A 80 -5.12 1.22 1.20
CA LEU A 80 -5.75 0.26 0.30
C LEU A 80 -6.93 0.90 -0.46
N GLN A 81 -7.72 1.73 0.21
CA GLN A 81 -8.83 2.46 -0.41
C GLN A 81 -8.33 3.52 -1.41
N ALA A 82 -7.25 4.24 -1.09
CA ALA A 82 -6.65 5.20 -2.01
C ALA A 82 -6.18 4.50 -3.30
N ILE A 83 -5.41 3.42 -3.17
CA ILE A 83 -4.88 2.66 -4.31
C ILE A 83 -6.01 2.05 -5.14
N SER A 84 -7.01 1.40 -4.52
CA SER A 84 -8.15 0.81 -5.24
C SER A 84 -9.10 1.81 -5.88
N SER A 85 -9.02 3.08 -5.48
CA SER A 85 -9.77 4.18 -6.09
C SER A 85 -8.98 4.87 -7.21
N SER A 86 -7.86 4.31 -7.67
CA SER A 86 -7.12 4.83 -8.82
C SER A 86 -7.84 4.54 -10.14
N GLU A 87 -7.65 5.40 -11.13
CA GLU A 87 -8.07 5.09 -12.50
C GLU A 87 -7.32 3.83 -12.96
N ASN A 88 -7.99 2.92 -13.66
CA ASN A 88 -7.43 1.64 -14.13
C ASN A 88 -7.04 0.62 -13.05
N PHE A 89 -7.49 0.78 -11.80
CA PHE A 89 -7.22 -0.22 -10.76
C PHE A 89 -7.73 -1.63 -11.15
N GLU A 90 -8.78 -1.74 -11.94
CA GLU A 90 -9.26 -3.02 -12.47
C GLU A 90 -8.16 -3.78 -13.23
N LEU A 91 -7.31 -3.08 -13.99
CA LEU A 91 -6.15 -3.70 -14.65
C LEU A 91 -5.13 -4.18 -13.62
N VAL A 92 -4.85 -3.38 -12.58
CA VAL A 92 -3.96 -3.79 -11.49
C VAL A 92 -4.47 -5.09 -10.85
N ALA A 93 -5.76 -5.15 -10.53
CA ALA A 93 -6.41 -6.31 -9.92
C ALA A 93 -6.35 -7.56 -10.83
N LEU A 94 -6.50 -7.39 -12.15
CA LEU A 94 -6.40 -8.49 -13.12
C LEU A 94 -4.99 -9.08 -13.22
N PHE A 95 -3.95 -8.27 -13.04
CA PHE A 95 -2.55 -8.70 -13.14
C PHE A 95 -1.92 -9.16 -11.82
N LEU A 96 -2.69 -9.21 -10.73
CA LEU A 96 -2.22 -9.75 -9.46
C LEU A 96 -1.83 -11.22 -9.62
N SER A 97 -0.59 -11.53 -9.26
CA SER A 97 -0.10 -12.89 -9.08
C SER A 97 -0.78 -13.59 -7.89
N ASP A 98 -0.71 -14.92 -7.84
CA ASP A 98 -1.26 -15.70 -6.72
C ASP A 98 -0.60 -15.35 -5.39
N GLU A 99 0.67 -14.95 -5.42
CA GLU A 99 1.41 -14.53 -4.23
C GLU A 99 0.89 -13.17 -3.71
N GLU A 100 0.62 -12.21 -4.60
CA GLU A 100 0.00 -10.93 -4.25
C GLU A 100 -1.43 -11.11 -3.75
N LYS A 101 -2.24 -11.97 -4.38
CA LYS A 101 -3.58 -12.34 -3.88
C LYS A 101 -3.51 -12.96 -2.49
N THR A 102 -2.51 -13.80 -2.23
CA THR A 102 -2.28 -14.39 -0.91
C THR A 102 -1.92 -13.32 0.13
N LEU A 103 -1.05 -12.36 -0.22
CA LEU A 103 -0.73 -11.23 0.65
C LEU A 103 -1.96 -10.38 0.96
N ILE A 104 -2.75 -10.04 -0.07
CA ILE A 104 -4.00 -9.28 0.08
C ILE A 104 -4.95 -9.99 1.05
N ASN A 105 -5.18 -11.29 0.88
CA ASN A 105 -6.06 -12.05 1.77
C ASN A 105 -5.55 -12.02 3.22
N ARG A 106 -4.24 -12.16 3.44
CA ARG A 106 -3.64 -12.05 4.78
C ARG A 106 -3.79 -10.67 5.38
N ILE A 107 -3.65 -9.60 4.59
CA ILE A 107 -3.86 -8.23 5.05
C ILE A 107 -5.30 -8.09 5.55
N PHE A 108 -6.29 -8.50 4.76
CA PHE A 108 -7.69 -8.42 5.17
C PHE A 108 -7.99 -9.28 6.40
N GLU A 109 -7.43 -10.48 6.51
CA GLU A 109 -7.56 -11.31 7.72
C GLU A 109 -7.00 -10.61 8.97
N VAL A 110 -5.81 -10.01 8.90
CA VAL A 110 -5.23 -9.29 10.05
C VAL A 110 -6.06 -8.08 10.40
N LEU A 111 -6.50 -7.30 9.40
CA LEU A 111 -7.34 -6.13 9.62
C LEU A 111 -8.68 -6.54 10.27
N GLU A 112 -9.34 -7.59 9.79
CA GLU A 112 -10.62 -8.08 10.34
C GLU A 112 -10.49 -8.51 11.81
N ASN A 113 -9.33 -9.04 12.19
CA ASN A 113 -9.05 -9.42 13.58
C ASN A 113 -8.60 -8.24 14.46
N SER A 114 -8.09 -7.16 13.85
CA SER A 114 -7.49 -6.02 14.55
C SER A 114 -8.44 -4.82 14.67
N THR A 115 -9.48 -4.73 13.83
CA THR A 115 -10.49 -3.67 13.87
C THR A 115 -11.77 -4.12 14.55
N VAL A 116 -12.30 -3.32 15.47
CA VAL A 116 -13.62 -3.56 16.08
C VAL A 116 -14.76 -3.37 15.08
N THR A 117 -14.57 -2.50 14.09
CA THR A 117 -15.50 -2.26 12.99
C THR A 117 -15.24 -3.19 11.81
N PRO A 118 -16.27 -3.85 11.26
CA PRO A 118 -16.13 -4.64 10.06
C PRO A 118 -15.56 -3.80 8.90
N ILE A 119 -14.56 -4.33 8.22
CA ILE A 119 -14.02 -3.72 7.01
C ILE A 119 -15.11 -3.68 5.95
N ASN A 120 -15.13 -2.60 5.16
CA ASN A 120 -16.04 -2.48 4.05
C ASN A 120 -15.86 -3.66 3.08
N SER A 121 -16.88 -4.53 2.99
CA SER A 121 -16.87 -5.71 2.11
C SER A 121 -16.64 -5.36 0.63
N CYS A 122 -16.96 -4.13 0.21
CA CYS A 122 -16.67 -3.66 -1.15
C CYS A 122 -15.18 -3.50 -1.40
N LEU A 123 -14.40 -3.05 -0.39
CA LEU A 123 -12.96 -2.89 -0.52
C LEU A 123 -12.28 -4.25 -0.76
N ARG A 124 -12.66 -5.27 0.01
CA ARG A 124 -12.13 -6.64 -0.18
C ARG A 124 -12.44 -7.17 -1.58
N LYS A 125 -13.66 -6.95 -2.06
CA LYS A 125 -14.09 -7.37 -3.42
C LYS A 125 -13.35 -6.64 -4.54
N GLN A 126 -12.94 -5.39 -4.34
CA GLN A 126 -12.14 -4.65 -5.34
C GLN A 126 -10.74 -5.26 -5.49
N TRP A 127 -10.11 -5.64 -4.38
CA TRP A 127 -8.77 -6.22 -4.39
C TRP A 127 -8.74 -7.72 -4.73
N ASN A 128 -9.86 -8.41 -4.53
CA ASN A 128 -10.03 -9.81 -4.87
C ASN A 128 -11.39 -10.04 -5.55
N PRO A 129 -11.55 -9.57 -6.80
CA PRO A 129 -12.72 -9.87 -7.60
C PRO A 129 -12.62 -11.35 -7.99
N ALA A 130 -13.48 -12.17 -7.39
CA ALA A 130 -13.57 -13.60 -7.62
C ALA A 130 -13.71 -13.97 -9.11
#